data_AF-A0A935A035-F1
#
_entry.id   AF-A0A935A035-F1
#
_cell.length_a   1.000
_cell.length_b   1.000
_cell.length_c   1.000
_cell.angle_alpha   90.00
_cell.angle_beta   90.00
_cell.angle_gamma   90.00
#
_symmetry.space_group_name_H-M   'P 1'
#
loop_
_entity.id
_entity.type
_entity.pdbx_description
1 polymer ?
#
loop_
_entity_poly.entity_id
_entity_poly.type
_entity_poly.pdbx_seq_one_letter_code
_entity_poly.pdbx_strand_id
1 'polypeptide(L)'
;MDRTAVLLLISVILLTTAACTSDKARREGELAKLAGDLPGQYESTDKMGGMLAILPVHAGMIGDRVFYLERRGGDGAQSQYMLSVELVDGKQIVQHAFVFKDAPRWRNALQTPELFKSLVPQDLRLTSRCNVTLTEAADAIDYACGGIDERLQRIIE
;
A
#
# COMPACT_ATOMS: atom_id res chain seq x y z
N MET A 1 10.19 6.07 55.61
CA MET A 1 10.13 5.85 54.14
C MET A 1 9.16 4.72 53.88
N ASP A 2 7.92 5.08 53.59
CA ASP A 2 6.78 4.16 53.56
C ASP A 2 6.81 3.26 52.32
N ARG A 3 6.81 1.95 52.56
CA ARG A 3 6.86 0.87 51.55
C ARG A 3 5.70 0.92 50.54
N THR A 4 4.61 1.61 50.87
CA THR A 4 3.42 1.80 50.05
C THR A 4 3.63 2.82 48.91
N ALA A 5 4.48 3.82 49.09
CA ALA A 5 4.78 4.81 48.05
C ALA A 5 5.61 4.23 46.90
N VAL A 6 6.47 3.26 47.19
CA VAL A 6 7.32 2.59 46.19
C VAL A 6 6.51 1.67 45.28
N LEU A 7 5.50 0.98 45.82
CA LEU A 7 4.62 0.08 45.05
C LEU A 7 3.70 0.84 44.08
N LEU A 8 3.26 2.05 44.43
CA LEU A 8 2.45 2.91 43.57
C LEU A 8 3.25 3.55 42.42
N LEU A 9 4.56 3.78 42.60
CA LEU A 9 5.42 4.30 41.54
C LEU A 9 5.78 3.22 40.51
N ILE A 10 5.90 1.95 40.93
CA ILE A 10 6.23 0.84 40.02
C ILE A 10 5.04 0.49 39.11
N SER A 11 3.80 0.59 39.59
CA SER A 11 2.61 0.29 38.78
C SER A 11 2.38 1.30 37.65
N VAL A 12 2.69 2.58 37.85
CA VAL A 12 2.52 3.63 36.82
C VAL A 12 3.55 3.49 35.69
N ILE A 13 4.76 3.00 35.96
CA ILE A 13 5.81 2.80 34.95
C ILE A 13 5.51 1.58 34.05
N LEU A 14 4.83 0.56 34.58
CA LEU A 14 4.44 -0.63 33.79
C LEU A 14 3.27 -0.36 32.82
N LEU A 15 2.40 0.62 33.10
CA LEU A 15 1.26 0.93 32.22
C LEU A 15 1.65 1.70 30.95
N THR A 16 2.71 2.52 30.98
CA THR A 16 3.10 3.34 29.83
C THR A 16 3.80 2.53 28.73
N THR A 17 4.47 1.43 29.08
CA THR A 17 5.11 0.54 28.09
C THR A 17 4.12 -0.36 27.36
N ALA A 18 2.98 -0.70 27.99
CA ALA A 18 1.95 -1.53 27.37
C ALA A 18 1.19 -0.80 26.24
N ALA A 19 1.09 0.54 26.32
CA ALA A 19 0.39 1.34 25.32
C ALA A 19 1.16 1.48 23.98
N CYS A 20 2.50 1.46 24.01
CA CYS A 20 3.29 1.51 22.76
C CYS A 20 3.31 0.18 22.01
N THR A 21 3.26 -0.95 22.71
CA THR A 21 3.27 -2.27 22.04
C THR A 21 1.92 -2.61 21.41
N SER A 22 0.82 -2.12 21.96
CA SER A 22 -0.52 -2.38 21.42
C SER A 22 -0.77 -1.61 20.12
N ASP A 23 -0.30 -0.37 20.02
CA ASP A 23 -0.49 0.45 18.81
C ASP A 23 0.31 -0.10 17.63
N LYS A 24 1.59 -0.46 17.83
CA LYS A 24 2.40 -1.08 16.77
C LYS A 24 1.78 -2.38 16.27
N ALA A 25 1.40 -3.29 17.17
CA ALA A 25 0.79 -4.56 16.79
C ALA A 25 -0.54 -4.36 16.03
N ARG A 26 -1.34 -3.37 16.45
CA ARG A 26 -2.56 -2.97 15.74
C ARG A 26 -2.25 -2.46 14.33
N ARG A 27 -1.28 -1.55 14.17
CA ARG A 27 -0.88 -1.00 12.87
C ARG A 27 -0.30 -2.07 11.94
N GLU A 28 0.45 -3.03 12.48
CA GLU A 28 0.92 -4.20 11.73
C GLU A 28 -0.25 -5.06 11.25
N GLY A 29 -1.28 -5.25 12.09
CA GLY A 29 -2.51 -5.93 11.71
C GLY A 29 -3.29 -5.20 10.61
N GLU A 30 -3.41 -3.87 10.71
CA GLU A 30 -4.03 -3.03 9.68
C GLU A 30 -3.27 -3.11 8.35
N LEU A 31 -1.93 -3.03 8.39
CA LEU A 31 -1.09 -3.19 7.21
C LEU A 31 -1.23 -4.59 6.59
N ALA A 32 -1.29 -5.64 7.42
CA ALA A 32 -1.48 -7.01 6.94
C ALA A 32 -2.86 -7.20 6.30
N LYS A 33 -3.91 -6.65 6.91
CA LYS A 33 -5.27 -6.67 6.36
C LYS A 33 -5.32 -5.94 5.02
N LEU A 34 -4.82 -4.70 4.97
CA LEU A 34 -4.72 -3.93 3.73
C LEU A 34 -4.00 -4.74 2.65
N ALA A 35 -2.82 -5.27 2.94
CA ALA A 35 -2.05 -6.06 1.99
C ALA A 35 -2.77 -7.34 1.51
N GLY A 36 -3.66 -7.90 2.33
CA GLY A 36 -4.50 -9.04 1.98
C GLY A 36 -5.71 -8.67 1.11
N ASP A 37 -6.28 -7.49 1.32
CA ASP A 37 -7.49 -7.02 0.63
C ASP A 37 -7.18 -6.34 -0.73
N LEU A 38 -5.95 -5.84 -0.90
CA LEU A 38 -5.47 -5.15 -2.11
C LEU A 38 -5.47 -5.99 -3.40
N PRO A 39 -5.01 -7.25 -3.41
CA PRO A 39 -4.87 -8.01 -4.65
C PRO A 39 -6.21 -8.32 -5.31
N GLY A 40 -6.31 -8.09 -6.60
CA GLY A 40 -7.55 -8.34 -7.32
C GLY A 40 -7.58 -7.72 -8.71
N GLN A 41 -8.69 -7.96 -9.41
CA GLN A 41 -9.05 -7.24 -10.63
C GLN A 41 -10.33 -6.48 -10.36
N TYR A 42 -10.33 -5.20 -10.70
CA TYR A 42 -11.40 -4.26 -10.42
C TYR A 42 -11.81 -3.65 -11.76
N GLU A 43 -13.07 -3.83 -12.13
CA GLU A 43 -13.63 -3.20 -13.33
C GLU A 43 -14.01 -1.75 -13.00
N SER A 44 -13.79 -0.85 -13.95
CA SER A 44 -14.29 0.52 -13.81
C SER A 44 -15.80 0.54 -14.04
N THR A 45 -16.53 1.23 -13.16
CA THR A 45 -17.96 1.51 -13.33
C THR A 45 -18.21 2.72 -14.23
N ASP A 46 -17.15 3.37 -14.73
CA ASP A 46 -17.28 4.50 -15.64
C ASP A 46 -17.82 4.09 -17.02
N LYS A 47 -18.39 5.06 -17.75
CA LYS A 47 -19.02 4.80 -19.07
C LYS A 47 -18.02 4.42 -20.16
N MET A 48 -16.74 4.74 -19.98
CA MET A 48 -15.70 4.34 -20.92
C MET A 48 -15.25 2.90 -20.66
N GLY A 49 -15.52 2.37 -19.47
CA GLY A 49 -15.03 1.08 -19.03
C GLY A 49 -13.53 1.11 -18.74
N GLY A 50 -13.03 -0.01 -18.24
CA GLY A 50 -11.62 -0.18 -17.93
C GLY A 50 -11.42 -1.21 -16.84
N MET A 51 -10.16 -1.47 -16.51
CA MET A 51 -9.78 -2.44 -15.49
C MET A 51 -8.52 -1.98 -14.76
N LEU A 52 -8.50 -2.23 -13.46
CA LEU A 52 -7.32 -2.15 -12.60
C LEU A 52 -7.01 -3.54 -12.08
N ALA A 53 -5.79 -4.02 -12.32
CA ALA A 53 -5.27 -5.24 -11.73
C ALA A 53 -4.19 -4.89 -10.71
N ILE A 54 -4.28 -5.50 -9.53
CA ILE A 54 -3.31 -5.38 -8.45
C ILE A 54 -2.79 -6.78 -8.14
N LEU A 55 -1.48 -6.96 -8.29
CA LEU A 55 -0.81 -8.25 -8.11
C LEU A 55 0.30 -8.10 -7.05
N PRO A 56 0.35 -8.94 -5.99
CA PRO A 56 1.49 -8.97 -5.09
C PRO A 56 2.73 -9.46 -5.84
N VAL A 57 3.85 -8.75 -5.66
CA VAL A 57 5.12 -9.04 -6.31
C VAL A 57 6.22 -9.05 -5.27
N HIS A 58 7.14 -10.00 -5.37
CA HIS A 58 8.35 -9.98 -4.57
C HIS A 58 9.39 -9.04 -5.19
N ALA A 59 9.64 -7.91 -4.54
CA ALA A 59 10.62 -6.91 -4.98
C ALA A 59 11.30 -6.27 -3.75
N GLY A 60 12.07 -7.07 -3.01
CA GLY A 60 12.68 -6.69 -1.73
C GLY A 60 13.56 -5.43 -1.78
N MET A 61 14.01 -5.01 -2.97
CA MET A 61 14.76 -3.76 -3.14
C MET A 61 13.92 -2.48 -2.98
N ILE A 62 12.59 -2.57 -2.98
CA ILE A 62 11.68 -1.42 -2.75
C ILE A 62 10.69 -1.62 -1.60
N GLY A 63 10.76 -2.75 -0.89
CA GLY A 63 9.97 -3.03 0.31
C GLY A 63 9.55 -4.50 0.45
N ASP A 64 8.98 -4.84 1.59
CA ASP A 64 8.52 -6.20 1.90
C ASP A 64 7.14 -6.52 1.34
N ARG A 65 6.28 -5.50 1.23
CA ARG A 65 4.92 -5.60 0.67
C ARG A 65 4.87 -4.74 -0.58
N VAL A 66 4.99 -5.40 -1.73
CA VAL A 66 5.06 -4.73 -3.02
C VAL A 66 3.97 -5.26 -3.93
N PHE A 67 3.34 -4.36 -4.66
CA PHE A 67 2.27 -4.66 -5.60
C PHE A 67 2.60 -4.07 -6.96
N TYR A 68 2.37 -4.85 -7.99
CA TYR A 68 2.29 -4.37 -9.35
C TYR A 68 0.86 -3.94 -9.65
N LEU A 69 0.71 -2.74 -10.22
CA LEU A 69 -0.57 -2.18 -10.62
C LEU A 69 -0.57 -2.03 -12.14
N GLU A 70 -1.60 -2.56 -12.78
CA GLU A 70 -1.87 -2.32 -14.19
C GLU A 70 -3.25 -1.75 -14.37
N ARG A 71 -3.33 -0.55 -14.97
CA ARG A 71 -4.58 0.04 -15.38
C ARG A 71 -4.71 -0.04 -16.90
N ARG A 72 -5.87 -0.49 -17.36
CA ARG A 72 -6.29 -0.40 -18.76
C ARG A 72 -7.52 0.48 -18.85
N GLY A 73 -7.43 1.60 -19.56
CA GLY A 73 -8.58 2.41 -19.93
C GLY A 73 -9.42 1.68 -20.98
N GLY A 74 -10.70 2.00 -21.07
CA GLY A 74 -11.57 1.44 -22.10
C GLY A 74 -11.22 1.84 -23.54
N ASP A 75 -10.38 2.87 -23.71
CA ASP A 75 -9.74 3.26 -24.98
C ASP A 75 -8.52 2.39 -25.34
N GLY A 76 -8.15 1.43 -24.48
CA GLY A 76 -6.98 0.58 -24.64
C GLY A 76 -5.69 1.19 -24.08
N ALA A 77 -5.72 2.39 -23.49
CA ALA A 77 -4.55 2.98 -22.85
C ALA A 77 -4.12 2.13 -21.64
N GLN A 78 -2.83 1.81 -21.55
CA GLN A 78 -2.28 1.00 -20.47
C GLN A 78 -1.28 1.80 -19.63
N SER A 79 -1.41 1.73 -18.31
CA SER A 79 -0.49 2.35 -17.34
C SER A 79 -0.05 1.32 -16.30
N GLN A 80 1.20 1.42 -15.86
CA GLN A 80 1.85 0.41 -15.02
C GLN A 80 2.66 1.06 -13.91
N TYR A 81 2.52 0.55 -12.69
CA TYR A 81 3.20 1.07 -11.51
C TYR A 81 3.64 -0.07 -10.61
N MET A 82 4.63 0.21 -9.76
CA MET A 82 4.92 -0.58 -8.57
C MET A 82 4.56 0.24 -7.34
N LEU A 83 4.04 -0.43 -6.33
CA LEU A 83 3.58 0.15 -5.09
C LEU A 83 4.26 -0.59 -3.94
N SER A 84 4.98 0.09 -3.07
CA SER A 84 5.39 -0.49 -1.79
C SER A 84 4.62 0.15 -0.66
N VAL A 85 4.25 -0.67 0.32
CA VAL A 85 3.54 -0.23 1.53
C VAL A 85 4.30 -0.73 2.75
N GLU A 86 4.63 0.18 3.65
CA GLU A 86 5.42 -0.14 4.83
C GLU A 86 4.94 0.60 6.08
N LEU A 87 5.32 0.09 7.25
CA LEU A 87 5.05 0.73 8.53
C LEU A 87 6.31 1.45 9.01
N VAL A 88 6.30 2.77 8.97
CA VAL A 88 7.39 3.62 9.45
C VAL A 88 7.21 3.91 10.94
N ASP A 89 8.29 3.75 11.69
CA ASP A 89 8.38 3.96 13.15
C ASP A 89 7.34 3.20 13.98
N GLY A 90 6.76 2.13 13.43
CA GLY A 90 5.70 1.36 14.07
C GLY A 90 4.36 2.09 14.18
N LYS A 91 4.19 3.24 13.50
CA LYS A 91 3.04 4.14 13.71
C LYS A 91 2.31 4.52 12.43
N GLN A 92 3.04 4.75 11.35
CA GLN A 92 2.49 5.31 10.12
C GLN A 92 2.63 4.32 8.97
N ILE A 93 1.52 3.97 8.35
CA ILE A 93 1.54 3.21 7.09
C ILE A 93 1.86 4.21 5.99
N VAL A 94 2.99 4.01 5.33
CA VAL A 94 3.49 4.85 4.24
C VAL A 94 3.46 4.05 2.95
N GLN A 95 3.12 4.74 1.87
CA GLN A 95 3.15 4.19 0.53
C GLN A 95 4.20 4.90 -0.32
N HIS A 96 4.95 4.11 -1.09
CA HIS A 96 5.80 4.61 -2.15
C HIS A 96 5.35 4.04 -3.50
N ALA A 97 5.29 4.91 -4.50
CA ALA A 97 4.96 4.52 -5.86
C ALA A 97 6.16 4.68 -6.78
N PHE A 98 6.28 3.76 -7.72
CA PHE A 98 7.36 3.73 -8.69
C PHE A 98 6.80 3.55 -10.09
N VAL A 99 7.42 4.22 -11.05
CA VAL A 99 7.19 3.99 -12.48
C VAL A 99 8.32 3.15 -13.06
N PHE A 100 7.98 2.33 -14.04
CA PHE A 100 8.97 1.63 -14.86
C PHE A 100 9.64 2.61 -15.82
N LYS A 101 10.97 2.60 -15.88
CA LYS A 101 11.73 3.42 -16.84
C LYS A 101 11.58 2.92 -18.27
N ASP A 102 11.44 1.61 -18.45
CA ASP A 102 11.15 0.95 -19.73
C ASP A 102 9.81 0.22 -19.67
N ALA A 103 8.71 0.97 -19.63
CA ALA A 103 7.36 0.40 -19.53
C ALA A 103 7.03 -0.67 -20.59
N PRO A 104 7.43 -0.53 -21.88
CA PRO A 104 7.20 -1.57 -22.89
C PRO A 104 7.72 -2.97 -22.50
N ARG A 105 8.88 -3.07 -21.82
CA ARG A 105 9.42 -4.35 -21.32
C ARG A 105 8.46 -5.06 -20.36
N TRP A 106 7.65 -4.30 -19.62
CA TRP A 106 6.77 -4.80 -18.57
C TRP A 106 5.31 -4.95 -19.02
N ARG A 107 4.99 -4.69 -20.30
CA ARG A 107 3.61 -4.66 -20.83
C ARG A 107 2.76 -5.89 -20.49
N ASN A 108 3.40 -7.07 -20.43
CA ASN A 108 2.74 -8.34 -20.19
C ASN A 108 2.98 -8.90 -18.78
N ALA A 109 3.47 -8.07 -17.85
CA ALA A 109 3.85 -8.54 -16.51
C ALA A 109 2.66 -9.09 -15.71
N LEU A 110 1.44 -8.64 -16.00
CA LEU A 110 0.23 -9.24 -15.43
C LEU A 110 0.00 -10.67 -15.91
N GLN A 111 0.28 -10.99 -17.17
CA GLN A 111 0.13 -12.34 -17.75
C GLN A 111 1.36 -13.21 -17.51
N THR A 112 2.51 -12.60 -17.26
CA THR A 112 3.79 -13.28 -17.02
C THR A 112 4.47 -12.69 -15.77
N PRO A 113 3.99 -13.02 -14.56
CA PRO A 113 4.56 -12.50 -13.31
C PRO A 113 6.04 -12.86 -13.12
N GLU A 114 6.50 -13.92 -13.77
CA GLU A 114 7.91 -14.35 -13.79
C GLU A 114 8.86 -13.25 -14.29
N LEU A 115 8.37 -12.28 -15.08
CA LEU A 115 9.17 -11.13 -15.51
C LEU A 115 9.76 -10.36 -14.33
N PHE A 116 9.06 -10.29 -13.19
CA PHE A 116 9.52 -9.57 -12.01
C PHE A 116 10.76 -10.18 -11.35
N LYS A 117 11.10 -11.44 -11.63
CA LYS A 117 12.37 -12.05 -11.18
C LYS A 117 13.60 -11.35 -11.77
N SER A 118 13.43 -10.68 -12.91
CA SER A 118 14.47 -9.90 -13.59
C SER A 118 14.45 -8.41 -13.23
N LEU A 119 13.57 -7.99 -12.32
CA LEU A 119 13.43 -6.60 -11.92
C LEU A 119 14.66 -6.18 -11.10
N VAL A 120 15.30 -5.10 -11.51
CA VAL A 120 16.43 -4.50 -10.78
C VAL A 120 16.11 -3.06 -10.38
N PRO A 121 16.77 -2.49 -9.36
CA PRO A 121 16.50 -1.12 -8.91
C PRO A 121 16.54 -0.07 -10.05
N GLN A 122 17.37 -0.28 -11.05
CA GLN A 122 17.53 0.62 -12.19
C GLN A 122 16.30 0.67 -13.09
N ASP A 123 15.45 -0.35 -13.07
CA ASP A 123 14.22 -0.41 -13.87
C ASP A 123 13.13 0.53 -13.32
N LEU A 124 13.27 0.97 -12.07
CA LEU A 124 12.27 1.75 -11.37
C LEU A 124 12.73 3.18 -11.08
N ARG A 125 11.76 4.09 -11.01
CA ARG A 125 11.94 5.45 -10.52
C ARG A 125 10.81 5.80 -9.57
N LEU A 126 11.16 6.24 -8.37
CA LEU A 126 10.20 6.76 -7.39
C LEU A 126 9.42 7.94 -8.00
N THR A 127 8.12 7.98 -7.75
CA THR A 127 7.22 9.04 -8.22
C THR A 127 6.33 9.51 -7.08
N SER A 128 6.06 10.82 -7.04
CA SER A 128 5.07 11.43 -6.14
C SER A 128 3.66 11.47 -6.74
N ARG A 129 3.47 10.92 -7.95
CA ARG A 129 2.20 10.99 -8.68
C ARG A 129 1.12 10.04 -8.17
N CYS A 130 1.41 9.22 -7.16
CA CYS A 130 0.54 8.17 -6.65
C CYS A 130 0.50 8.26 -5.13
N ASN A 131 -0.36 9.14 -4.61
CA ASN A 131 -0.65 9.17 -3.19
C ASN A 131 -1.89 8.30 -2.94
N VAL A 132 -1.75 7.29 -2.08
CA VAL A 132 -2.90 6.61 -1.50
C VAL A 132 -3.06 7.14 -0.10
N THR A 133 -4.24 7.68 0.20
CA THR A 133 -4.58 8.11 1.54
C THR A 133 -5.48 7.06 2.15
N LEU A 134 -5.01 6.38 3.19
CA LEU A 134 -5.82 5.45 3.98
C LEU A 134 -6.53 6.26 5.06
N THR A 135 -7.86 6.37 4.98
CA THR A 135 -8.66 6.95 6.06
C THR A 135 -8.86 5.94 7.20
N GLU A 136 -9.11 6.43 8.43
CA GLU A 136 -9.17 5.61 9.66
C GLU A 136 -10.23 4.50 9.64
N ALA A 137 -11.20 4.58 8.74
CA ALA A 137 -12.03 3.46 8.39
C ALA A 137 -11.32 2.71 7.24
N ALA A 138 -10.79 1.52 7.55
CA ALA A 138 -10.12 0.63 6.61
C ALA A 138 -11.08 0.01 5.57
N ASP A 139 -12.11 0.76 5.19
CA ASP A 139 -13.10 0.46 4.18
C ASP A 139 -12.76 1.21 2.89
N ALA A 140 -12.34 2.47 2.90
CA ALA A 140 -12.01 3.21 1.68
C ALA A 140 -10.49 3.28 1.39
N ILE A 141 -10.02 2.64 0.30
CA ILE A 141 -8.67 2.89 -0.24
C ILE A 141 -8.78 3.87 -1.41
N ASP A 142 -8.34 5.11 -1.19
CA ASP A 142 -8.28 6.15 -2.23
C ASP A 142 -6.95 6.06 -2.99
N TYR A 143 -6.97 5.75 -4.29
CA TYR A 143 -5.77 5.70 -5.14
C TYR A 143 -5.73 6.87 -6.12
N ALA A 144 -5.08 7.97 -5.72
CA ALA A 144 -4.82 9.09 -6.59
C ALA A 144 -3.47 8.91 -7.31
N CYS A 145 -3.43 8.02 -8.30
CA CYS A 145 -2.33 7.89 -9.25
C CYS A 145 -2.55 8.80 -10.46
N GLY A 146 -2.18 10.08 -10.33
CA GLY A 146 -2.08 11.02 -11.45
C GLY A 146 -3.36 11.20 -12.26
N GLY A 147 -4.25 12.06 -11.78
CA GLY A 147 -5.34 12.66 -12.58
C GLY A 147 -6.55 11.77 -12.80
N ILE A 148 -7.18 11.30 -11.72
CA ILE A 148 -8.55 10.80 -11.78
C ILE A 148 -9.39 11.60 -10.80
N ASP A 149 -10.41 12.22 -11.38
CA ASP A 149 -11.63 12.83 -10.86
C ASP A 149 -12.06 12.31 -9.47
N GLU A 150 -12.57 13.22 -8.62
CA GLU A 150 -13.12 13.05 -7.26
C GLU A 150 -14.25 11.98 -7.17
N ARG A 151 -14.53 11.25 -8.25
CA ARG A 151 -15.65 10.31 -8.40
C ARG A 151 -15.32 8.84 -8.11
N LEU A 152 -14.07 8.47 -7.87
CA LEU A 152 -13.72 7.11 -7.39
C LEU A 152 -13.95 6.92 -5.88
N GLN A 153 -14.38 7.97 -5.18
CA GLN A 153 -14.80 7.97 -3.77
C GLN A 153 -16.02 7.08 -3.45
N ARG A 154 -16.61 6.39 -4.44
CA ARG A 154 -17.90 5.67 -4.33
C ARG A 154 -17.88 4.20 -4.71
N ILE A 155 -16.72 3.54 -4.67
CA ILE A 155 -16.66 2.07 -4.79
C ILE A 155 -16.67 1.38 -3.41
N ILE A 156 -16.63 2.17 -2.32
CA ILE A 156 -16.66 1.62 -0.96
C ILE A 156 -17.65 2.43 -0.10
N GLU A 157 -18.94 2.29 -0.43
CA GLU A 157 -20.08 2.46 0.48
C GLU A 157 -20.84 1.14 0.55
#